data_AF-A0A6I8VFH8-F1
#
_entry.id   AF-A0A6I8VFH8-F1
#
_cell.length_a   1.000
_cell.length_b   1.000
_cell.length_c   1.000
_cell.angle_alpha   90.00
_cell.angle_beta   90.00
_cell.angle_gamma   90.00
#
_symmetry.space_group_name_H-M   'P 1'
#
loop_
_entity.id
_entity.type
_entity.pdbx_description
1 polymer ?
#
loop_
_entity_poly.entity_id
_entity_poly.type
_entity_poly.pdbx_seq_one_letter_code
_entity_poly.pdbx_strand_id
1 'polypeptide(L)'
;MAVVHTYISLEYNFQNLIVIRISIPSDGWLPDTPAPSALRHGAGRGVRSDCRIAQYMVEGTNRIFTYRDASGAFRLQRTEIVPAGVTLCMFCTVTDWVETQCQDNGQFSVAMPMLCNEPMRPTVTRIRDNECSGTMYAVGYTIEGQQLELYRTCFDASNARVLYSQSDVYYKSFFPRRPWVEFVADELFSPREATAYLKSNIYHAFNYIYGDGQTYLTSARSLVINRGHLVASADFLFVDQVSSTFRYLNVVPQFKSINDGNWEKIERWVRSIIPQSTPFRVKTGGIGILMLADTRGVFQQAYLAGSKIPVPEWTYKVVREVGGRGLYVFLTYNCTFQRERPQVLNICSPVSCPLSLPNTPHDGFTFCCDPKQFPL
;
A
#
# COMPACT_ATOMS: atom_id res chain seq x y z
N MET A 1 -25.36 28.46 23.77
CA MET A 1 -24.23 27.74 24.39
C MET A 1 -23.69 26.75 23.38
N ALA A 2 -22.57 27.08 22.73
CA ALA A 2 -21.94 26.23 21.73
C ALA A 2 -20.93 25.32 22.44
N VAL A 3 -21.11 24.00 22.31
CA VAL A 3 -20.20 22.99 22.85
C VAL A 3 -19.09 22.78 21.81
N VAL A 4 -17.90 23.28 22.11
CA VAL A 4 -16.68 23.02 21.34
C VAL A 4 -16.16 21.65 21.77
N HIS A 5 -16.17 20.67 20.86
CA HIS A 5 -15.50 19.39 21.08
C HIS A 5 -14.02 19.51 20.73
N THR A 6 -13.18 19.68 21.75
CA THR A 6 -11.73 19.55 21.64
C THR A 6 -11.36 18.07 21.60
N TYR A 7 -10.78 17.59 20.50
CA TYR A 7 -10.14 16.28 20.43
C TYR A 7 -8.63 16.45 20.54
N ILE A 8 -8.06 15.94 21.63
CA ILE A 8 -6.61 15.84 21.86
C ILE A 8 -6.11 14.60 21.12
N SER A 9 -5.19 14.75 20.15
CA SER A 9 -4.44 13.64 19.57
C SER A 9 -3.01 13.63 20.09
N LEU A 10 -2.59 12.49 20.64
CA LEU A 10 -1.22 12.24 21.10
C LEU A 10 -0.25 12.22 19.91
N GLU A 11 0.68 13.16 19.87
CA GLU A 11 1.84 13.15 18.99
C GLU A 11 2.89 12.18 19.55
N TYR A 12 3.35 11.23 18.74
CA TYR A 12 4.56 10.44 19.03
C TYR A 12 5.71 10.95 18.16
N ASN A 13 6.66 11.61 18.82
CA ASN A 13 7.92 12.07 18.25
C ASN A 13 8.88 10.89 18.11
N PHE A 14 9.30 10.55 16.88
CA PHE A 14 10.39 9.61 16.62
C PHE A 14 11.67 10.39 16.34
N GLN A 15 12.48 10.64 17.37
CA GLN A 15 13.89 10.98 17.21
C GLN A 15 14.73 10.12 18.14
N ASN A 16 15.58 9.29 17.55
CA ASN A 16 16.93 8.93 18.02
C ASN A 16 17.47 7.77 17.16
N LEU A 17 18.19 8.12 16.10
CA LEU A 17 19.07 7.18 15.37
C LEU A 17 20.51 7.57 15.65
N ILE A 18 21.22 6.72 16.39
CA ILE A 18 22.68 6.79 16.54
C ILE A 18 23.28 6.09 15.32
N VAL A 19 23.95 6.85 14.46
CA VAL A 19 24.72 6.32 13.32
C VAL A 19 26.12 5.97 13.81
N ILE A 20 26.43 4.67 13.91
CA ILE A 20 27.79 4.19 14.13
C ILE A 20 28.46 4.02 12.76
N ARG A 21 29.46 4.86 12.44
CA ARG A 21 30.35 4.66 11.28
C ARG A 21 31.53 3.79 11.70
N ILE A 22 31.74 2.68 11.02
CA ILE A 22 32.94 1.84 11.15
C ILE A 22 33.85 2.17 9.96
N SER A 23 35.05 2.68 10.24
CA SER A 23 36.10 2.94 9.25
C SER A 23 37.06 1.75 9.21
N ILE A 24 37.34 1.23 8.02
CA ILE A 24 38.37 0.19 7.80
C ILE A 24 39.60 0.88 7.20
N PRO A 25 40.81 0.74 7.77
CA PRO A 25 42.03 1.29 7.19
C PRO A 25 42.63 0.31 6.17
N SER A 26 43.07 0.82 5.01
CA SER A 26 43.86 0.08 4.02
C SER A 26 45.26 0.71 3.94
N ASP A 27 46.28 -0.01 4.44
CA ASP A 27 47.69 0.29 4.24
C ASP A 27 48.28 -0.64 3.17
N GLY A 28 49.11 -0.10 2.29
CA GLY A 28 49.97 -0.89 1.39
C GLY A 28 50.45 -0.12 0.16
N TRP A 29 51.72 0.28 0.15
CA TRP A 29 52.42 1.11 -0.82
C TRP A 29 53.34 0.32 -1.79
N LEU A 30 53.70 0.98 -2.92
CA LEU A 30 54.86 0.82 -3.86
C LEU A 30 54.63 0.06 -5.20
N PRO A 31 55.39 0.36 -6.28
CA PRO A 31 55.74 1.68 -6.86
C PRO A 31 55.66 1.75 -8.43
N ASP A 32 55.85 2.97 -8.95
CA ASP A 32 55.77 3.43 -10.35
C ASP A 32 56.75 2.82 -11.38
N THR A 33 56.33 2.80 -12.66
CA THR A 33 57.20 3.14 -13.82
C THR A 33 56.37 3.75 -14.99
N PRO A 34 56.89 4.74 -15.77
CA PRO A 34 56.09 5.54 -16.72
C PRO A 34 56.43 5.31 -18.20
N ALA A 35 55.45 5.55 -19.10
CA ALA A 35 55.58 6.14 -20.47
C ALA A 35 54.27 5.98 -21.28
N PRO A 36 54.05 6.70 -22.40
CA PRO A 36 54.29 8.11 -22.69
C PRO A 36 52.99 8.86 -23.07
N SER A 37 53.08 10.18 -23.04
CA SER A 37 52.05 11.16 -23.38
C SER A 37 51.49 11.05 -24.80
N ALA A 38 50.17 11.02 -24.93
CA ALA A 38 49.46 11.44 -26.13
C ALA A 38 48.47 12.57 -25.78
N LEU A 39 48.82 13.79 -26.19
CA LEU A 39 47.93 14.93 -26.26
C LEU A 39 46.84 14.66 -27.32
N ARG A 40 45.55 14.75 -26.97
CA ARG A 40 44.64 15.78 -27.53
C ARG A 40 43.15 15.55 -27.21
N HIS A 41 42.52 16.72 -27.01
CA HIS A 41 41.11 17.08 -27.07
C HIS A 41 40.21 16.66 -25.91
N GLY A 42 40.07 17.61 -24.97
CA GLY A 42 39.02 17.63 -23.97
C GLY A 42 37.64 17.67 -24.63
N ALA A 43 36.93 16.57 -24.49
CA ALA A 43 35.49 16.62 -24.29
C ALA A 43 35.31 16.62 -22.77
N GLY A 44 34.79 17.71 -22.22
CA GLY A 44 34.28 17.69 -20.84
C GLY A 44 33.20 16.64 -20.78
N ARG A 45 33.53 15.42 -20.33
CA ARG A 45 32.56 14.41 -19.92
C ARG A 45 31.96 14.94 -18.63
N GLY A 46 30.95 15.81 -18.76
CA GLY A 46 30.07 16.12 -17.65
C GLY A 46 29.54 14.79 -17.12
N VAL A 47 29.79 14.50 -15.85
CA VAL A 47 29.24 13.32 -15.19
C VAL A 47 27.73 13.53 -15.17
N ARG A 48 27.01 12.82 -16.05
CA ARG A 48 25.55 12.84 -16.06
C ARG A 48 25.07 12.34 -14.70
N SER A 49 24.42 13.22 -13.96
CA SER A 49 23.93 12.93 -12.63
C SER A 49 22.41 12.82 -12.69
N ASP A 50 21.86 11.70 -12.23
CA ASP A 50 20.42 11.52 -12.12
C ASP A 50 19.85 12.47 -11.07
N CYS A 51 18.61 12.91 -11.30
CA CYS A 51 17.91 13.78 -10.38
C CYS A 51 17.19 12.93 -9.34
N ARG A 52 17.13 13.46 -8.12
CA ARG A 52 16.43 12.83 -7.01
C ARG A 52 15.22 13.65 -6.60
N ILE A 53 14.04 13.05 -6.66
CA ILE A 53 12.80 13.58 -6.11
C ILE A 53 12.91 13.52 -4.59
N ALA A 54 12.85 14.68 -3.94
CA ALA A 54 12.88 14.80 -2.49
C ALA A 54 11.48 14.83 -1.88
N GLN A 55 11.38 14.50 -0.59
CA GLN A 55 10.11 14.46 0.14
C GLN A 55 9.31 15.77 0.03
N TYR A 56 9.96 16.93 0.17
CA TYR A 56 9.27 18.23 0.08
C TYR A 56 8.70 18.50 -1.32
N MET A 57 9.30 17.93 -2.38
CA MET A 57 8.79 18.06 -3.75
C MET A 57 7.49 17.28 -3.93
N VAL A 58 7.40 16.12 -3.29
CA VAL A 58 6.22 15.24 -3.29
C VAL A 58 5.11 15.80 -2.41
N GLU A 59 5.44 16.28 -1.21
CA GLU A 59 4.46 16.81 -0.27
C GLU A 59 3.97 18.21 -0.64
N GLY A 60 4.79 18.99 -1.34
CA GLY A 60 4.47 20.36 -1.75
C GLY A 60 3.70 20.47 -3.08
N THR A 61 3.45 19.36 -3.78
CA THR A 61 2.75 19.34 -5.08
C THR A 61 1.44 18.58 -5.00
N ASN A 62 0.50 18.94 -5.87
CA ASN A 62 -0.71 18.19 -6.14
C ASN A 62 -0.81 17.74 -7.60
N ARG A 63 0.29 17.83 -8.36
CA ARG A 63 0.39 17.35 -9.74
C ARG A 63 0.83 15.89 -9.78
N ILE A 64 0.38 15.16 -10.80
CA ILE A 64 0.69 13.75 -11.02
C ILE A 64 1.99 13.64 -11.80
N PHE A 65 2.96 12.90 -11.25
CA PHE A 65 4.26 12.71 -11.88
C PHE A 65 4.19 11.61 -12.94
N THR A 66 4.50 11.97 -14.18
CA THR A 66 4.60 11.03 -15.30
C THR A 66 5.83 11.32 -16.14
N TYR A 67 6.18 10.40 -17.04
CA TYR A 67 7.20 10.60 -18.07
C TYR A 67 6.81 9.79 -19.32
N ARG A 68 7.43 10.09 -20.46
CA ARG A 68 7.30 9.25 -21.67
C ARG A 68 8.42 8.21 -21.69
N ASP A 69 8.05 6.95 -21.88
CA ASP A 69 9.04 5.89 -22.08
C ASP A 69 9.64 5.93 -23.50
N ALA A 70 10.55 5.00 -23.81
CA ALA A 70 11.20 4.94 -25.12
C ALA A 70 10.25 4.73 -26.31
N SER A 71 9.01 4.26 -26.06
CA SER A 71 7.96 4.13 -27.08
C SER A 71 7.15 5.41 -27.27
N GLY A 72 7.38 6.44 -26.44
CA GLY A 72 6.61 7.68 -26.41
C GLY A 72 5.33 7.60 -25.55
N ALA A 73 5.04 6.42 -24.98
CA ALA A 73 3.86 6.20 -24.14
C ALA A 73 4.08 6.78 -22.74
N PHE A 74 3.02 7.34 -22.15
CA PHE A 74 3.07 7.84 -20.79
C PHE A 74 3.20 6.70 -19.77
N ARG A 75 4.02 6.93 -18.76
CA ARG A 75 4.20 6.09 -17.57
C ARG A 75 4.11 6.94 -16.32
N LEU A 76 3.57 6.37 -15.27
CA LEU A 76 3.64 7.00 -13.95
C LEU A 76 5.08 6.96 -13.46
N GLN A 77 5.54 8.06 -12.89
CA GLN A 77 6.75 8.02 -12.07
C GLN A 77 6.44 7.24 -10.80
N ARG A 78 7.31 6.29 -10.46
CA ARG A 78 7.12 5.37 -9.32
C ARG A 78 8.30 5.34 -8.35
N THR A 79 9.42 5.94 -8.73
CA THR A 79 10.68 5.91 -7.99
C THR A 79 11.17 7.33 -7.69
N GLU A 80 12.10 7.46 -6.75
CA GLU A 80 12.74 8.74 -6.42
C GLU A 80 13.72 9.22 -7.48
N ILE A 81 14.27 8.30 -8.28
CA ILE A 81 15.34 8.60 -9.23
C ILE A 81 14.73 8.87 -10.61
N VAL A 82 15.14 9.99 -11.20
CA VAL A 82 14.80 10.39 -12.56
C VAL A 82 16.10 10.43 -13.35
N PRO A 83 16.30 9.54 -14.34
CA PRO A 83 17.53 9.50 -15.10
C PRO A 83 17.85 10.81 -15.82
N ALA A 84 19.13 11.17 -15.92
CA ALA A 84 19.56 12.35 -16.66
C ALA A 84 19.00 12.36 -18.11
N GLY A 85 18.44 13.50 -18.52
CA GLY A 85 17.78 13.71 -19.80
C GLY A 85 16.28 13.36 -19.84
N VAL A 86 15.76 12.65 -18.83
CA VAL A 86 14.31 12.34 -18.76
C VAL A 86 13.53 13.58 -18.39
N THR A 87 12.46 13.85 -19.15
CA THR A 87 11.48 14.90 -18.84
C THR A 87 10.30 14.31 -18.09
N LEU A 88 10.05 14.86 -16.90
CA LEU A 88 8.81 14.63 -16.17
C LEU A 88 7.72 15.53 -16.74
N CYS A 89 6.56 14.93 -17.02
CA CYS A 89 5.33 15.63 -17.37
C CYS A 89 4.41 15.59 -16.13
N MET A 90 4.18 16.75 -15.51
CA MET A 90 3.46 16.88 -14.25
C MET A 90 2.03 17.38 -14.48
N PHE A 91 1.09 16.43 -14.52
CA PHE A 91 -0.30 16.69 -14.87
C PHE A 91 -1.09 17.28 -13.70
N CYS A 92 -1.78 18.38 -13.95
CA CYS A 92 -2.92 18.81 -13.15
C CYS A 92 -4.21 18.22 -13.72
N THR A 93 -4.49 18.47 -15.00
CA THR A 93 -5.60 17.89 -15.75
C THR A 93 -5.06 17.39 -17.10
N VAL A 94 -5.88 16.71 -17.89
CA VAL A 94 -5.47 16.23 -19.22
C VAL A 94 -5.05 17.35 -20.19
N THR A 95 -5.45 18.60 -19.92
CA THR A 95 -5.08 19.79 -20.72
C THR A 95 -4.16 20.78 -19.97
N ASP A 96 -3.92 20.61 -18.67
CA ASP A 96 -2.99 21.41 -17.86
C ASP A 96 -1.90 20.49 -17.31
N TRP A 97 -0.71 20.60 -17.88
CA TRP A 97 0.46 19.91 -17.40
C TRP A 97 1.70 20.77 -17.68
N VAL A 98 2.75 20.54 -16.88
CA VAL A 98 4.02 21.27 -16.98
C VAL A 98 5.16 20.28 -17.09
N GLU A 99 6.26 20.71 -17.70
CA GLU A 99 7.45 19.89 -17.89
C GLU A 99 8.59 20.31 -16.97
N THR A 100 9.34 19.32 -16.48
CA THR A 100 10.65 19.55 -15.89
C THR A 100 11.60 18.42 -16.27
N GLN A 101 12.73 18.79 -16.86
CA GLN A 101 13.74 17.83 -17.31
C GLN A 101 14.78 17.63 -16.23
N CYS A 102 15.19 16.38 -16.02
CA CYS A 102 16.41 16.12 -15.27
C CYS A 102 17.64 16.48 -16.10
N GLN A 103 18.35 17.53 -15.67
CA GLN A 103 19.54 18.02 -16.35
C GLN A 103 20.79 17.22 -15.93
N ASP A 104 21.84 17.26 -16.76
CA ASP A 104 23.08 16.50 -16.50
C ASP A 104 23.79 16.85 -15.18
N ASN A 105 23.45 18.00 -14.57
CA ASN A 105 23.96 18.45 -13.28
C ASN A 105 23.17 17.90 -12.06
N GLY A 106 22.20 16.98 -12.28
CA GLY A 106 21.36 16.43 -11.22
C GLY A 106 20.27 17.37 -10.72
N GLN A 107 19.98 18.45 -11.44
CA GLN A 107 18.92 19.40 -11.11
C GLN A 107 17.77 19.35 -12.12
N PHE A 108 16.57 19.67 -11.63
CA PHE A 108 15.39 19.79 -12.46
C PHE A 108 15.35 21.16 -13.14
N SER A 109 15.05 21.20 -14.45
CA SER A 109 15.03 22.45 -15.24
C SER A 109 14.00 23.47 -14.74
N VAL A 110 12.89 22.99 -14.17
CA VAL A 110 11.92 23.78 -13.41
C VAL A 110 11.92 23.29 -11.97
N ALA A 111 12.09 24.21 -11.02
CA ALA A 111 12.13 23.90 -9.60
C ALA A 111 10.78 23.34 -9.11
N MET A 112 10.85 22.33 -8.27
CA MET A 112 9.71 21.75 -7.55
C MET A 112 9.67 22.28 -6.10
N PRO A 113 8.49 22.33 -5.46
CA PRO A 113 7.21 21.78 -5.92
C PRO A 113 6.40 22.72 -6.84
N MET A 114 5.49 22.15 -7.63
CA MET A 114 4.58 22.87 -8.51
C MET A 114 3.13 22.57 -8.13
N LEU A 115 2.31 23.59 -7.91
CA LEU A 115 0.90 23.43 -7.56
C LEU A 115 -0.01 23.68 -8.77
N CYS A 116 -1.25 23.24 -8.65
CA CYS A 116 -2.34 23.61 -9.54
C CYS A 116 -3.67 23.70 -8.78
N ASN A 117 -4.70 24.26 -9.42
CA ASN A 117 -5.96 24.53 -8.74
C ASN A 117 -6.85 23.28 -8.61
N GLU A 118 -7.04 22.55 -9.72
CA GLU A 118 -8.01 21.46 -9.82
C GLU A 118 -7.33 20.17 -10.30
N PRO A 119 -6.58 19.47 -9.42
CA PRO A 119 -5.90 18.25 -9.79
C PRO A 119 -6.90 17.13 -10.10
N MET A 120 -6.68 16.47 -11.23
CA MET A 120 -7.48 15.32 -11.64
C MET A 120 -7.31 14.17 -10.64
N ARG A 121 -8.39 13.43 -10.43
CA ARG A 121 -8.43 12.33 -9.47
C ARG A 121 -8.21 11.00 -10.19
N PRO A 122 -7.65 9.99 -9.51
CA PRO A 122 -7.61 8.66 -10.07
C PRO A 122 -9.02 8.13 -10.29
N THR A 123 -9.23 7.43 -11.39
CA THR A 123 -10.48 6.79 -11.79
C THR A 123 -10.41 5.28 -11.58
N VAL A 124 -11.58 4.65 -11.58
CA VAL A 124 -11.74 3.20 -11.53
C VAL A 124 -12.26 2.73 -12.88
N THR A 125 -11.53 1.83 -13.53
CA THR A 125 -11.85 1.34 -14.87
C THR A 125 -11.99 -0.17 -14.82
N ARG A 126 -13.11 -0.71 -15.32
CA ARG A 126 -13.29 -2.16 -15.46
C ARG A 126 -12.32 -2.71 -16.50
N ILE A 127 -11.57 -3.75 -16.15
CA ILE A 127 -10.63 -4.43 -17.06
C ILE A 127 -10.94 -5.93 -17.15
N ARG A 128 -10.39 -6.60 -18.16
CA ARG A 128 -10.48 -8.06 -18.31
C ARG A 128 -9.33 -8.70 -17.55
N ASP A 129 -9.64 -9.72 -16.75
CA ASP A 129 -8.66 -10.53 -16.05
C ASP A 129 -9.28 -11.91 -15.82
N ASN A 130 -8.60 -12.96 -16.29
CA ASN A 130 -9.12 -14.33 -16.23
C ASN A 130 -8.91 -14.99 -14.87
N GLU A 131 -8.06 -14.43 -13.99
CA GLU A 131 -7.83 -14.93 -12.64
C GLU A 131 -8.87 -14.39 -11.65
N CYS A 132 -9.57 -13.31 -12.01
CA CYS A 132 -10.59 -12.72 -11.17
C CYS A 132 -11.93 -13.45 -11.31
N SER A 133 -12.38 -14.14 -10.26
CA SER A 133 -13.71 -14.74 -10.20
C SER A 133 -14.85 -13.72 -10.05
N GLY A 134 -14.52 -12.46 -9.76
CA GLY A 134 -15.46 -11.33 -9.71
C GLY A 134 -15.31 -10.42 -10.93
N THR A 135 -15.40 -9.11 -10.71
CA THR A 135 -15.04 -8.10 -11.72
C THR A 135 -13.70 -7.45 -11.35
N MET A 136 -12.76 -7.43 -12.29
CA MET A 136 -11.49 -6.75 -12.10
C MET A 136 -11.61 -5.26 -12.44
N TYR A 137 -11.09 -4.43 -11.54
CA TYR A 137 -11.01 -2.99 -11.69
C TYR A 137 -9.56 -2.53 -11.57
N ALA A 138 -9.12 -1.68 -12.49
CA ALA A 138 -7.88 -0.93 -12.39
C ALA A 138 -8.14 0.45 -11.78
N VAL A 139 -7.34 0.84 -10.79
CA VAL A 139 -7.34 2.19 -10.22
C VAL A 139 -6.13 2.93 -10.78
N GLY A 140 -6.34 4.13 -11.32
CA GLY A 140 -5.26 4.87 -11.94
C GLY A 140 -5.72 6.14 -12.64
N TYR A 141 -4.96 6.59 -13.65
CA TYR A 141 -5.29 7.79 -14.43
C TYR A 141 -5.56 7.45 -15.89
N THR A 142 -6.36 8.26 -16.56
CA THR A 142 -6.51 8.18 -18.02
C THR A 142 -5.86 9.40 -18.64
N ILE A 143 -4.79 9.20 -19.41
CA ILE A 143 -4.03 10.26 -20.08
C ILE A 143 -3.84 9.83 -21.53
N GLU A 144 -4.18 10.70 -22.49
CA GLU A 144 -4.13 10.39 -23.93
C GLU A 144 -4.84 9.08 -24.31
N GLY A 145 -5.95 8.76 -23.63
CA GLY A 145 -6.69 7.50 -23.83
C GLY A 145 -6.00 6.25 -23.26
N GLN A 146 -4.80 6.38 -22.69
CA GLN A 146 -4.08 5.31 -22.03
C GLN A 146 -4.45 5.25 -20.53
N GLN A 147 -4.79 4.05 -20.05
CA GLN A 147 -4.94 3.79 -18.62
C GLN A 147 -3.56 3.60 -17.97
N LEU A 148 -3.22 4.48 -17.04
CA LEU A 148 -2.03 4.41 -16.20
C LEU A 148 -2.40 3.81 -14.84
N GLU A 149 -2.23 2.50 -14.70
CA GLU A 149 -2.64 1.74 -13.51
C GLU A 149 -1.69 1.95 -12.31
N LEU A 150 -2.27 2.20 -11.14
CA LEU A 150 -1.58 2.25 -9.84
C LEU A 150 -1.63 0.90 -9.13
N TYR A 151 -2.81 0.27 -9.16
CA TYR A 151 -3.12 -1.05 -8.64
C TYR A 151 -4.42 -1.56 -9.25
N ARG A 152 -4.71 -2.84 -9.07
CA ARG A 152 -5.96 -3.48 -9.49
C ARG A 152 -6.62 -4.25 -8.37
N THR A 153 -7.91 -4.47 -8.49
CA THR A 153 -8.75 -5.10 -7.47
C THR A 153 -9.76 -6.03 -8.12
N CYS A 154 -9.81 -7.27 -7.65
CA CYS A 154 -10.88 -8.21 -7.97
C CYS A 154 -12.03 -8.05 -6.96
N PHE A 155 -13.18 -7.62 -7.44
CA PHE A 155 -14.33 -7.24 -6.61
C PHE A 155 -15.57 -8.08 -6.91
N ASP A 156 -16.19 -8.59 -5.86
CA ASP A 156 -17.50 -9.24 -5.88
C ASP A 156 -18.57 -8.23 -5.46
N ALA A 157 -19.24 -7.65 -6.46
CA ALA A 157 -20.27 -6.64 -6.28
C ALA A 157 -21.53 -7.18 -5.60
N SER A 158 -21.85 -8.48 -5.76
CA SER A 158 -23.03 -9.08 -5.14
C SER A 158 -22.92 -9.07 -3.61
N ASN A 159 -21.71 -9.32 -3.09
CA ASN A 159 -21.45 -9.38 -1.65
C ASN A 159 -20.77 -8.12 -1.08
N ALA A 160 -20.54 -7.10 -1.90
CA ALA A 160 -19.72 -5.93 -1.55
C ALA A 160 -18.37 -6.33 -0.91
N ARG A 161 -17.73 -7.33 -1.53
CA ARG A 161 -16.53 -8.00 -1.03
C ARG A 161 -15.36 -7.77 -1.97
N VAL A 162 -14.23 -7.35 -1.42
CA VAL A 162 -12.96 -7.37 -2.13
C VAL A 162 -12.33 -8.76 -1.99
N LEU A 163 -12.06 -9.41 -3.12
CA LEU A 163 -11.43 -10.74 -3.13
C LEU A 163 -9.91 -10.61 -2.96
N TYR A 164 -9.31 -9.71 -3.73
CA TYR A 164 -7.93 -9.30 -3.57
C TYR A 164 -7.66 -7.95 -4.25
N SER A 165 -6.59 -7.29 -3.84
CA SER A 165 -5.97 -6.19 -4.57
C SER A 165 -4.50 -6.51 -4.84
N GLN A 166 -3.96 -5.97 -5.94
CA GLN A 166 -2.58 -6.18 -6.36
C GLN A 166 -1.93 -4.88 -6.83
N SER A 167 -0.70 -4.63 -6.39
CA SER A 167 0.12 -3.50 -6.83
C SER A 167 1.59 -3.90 -6.96
N ASP A 168 2.35 -3.09 -7.71
CA ASP A 168 3.81 -3.13 -7.68
C ASP A 168 4.32 -2.07 -6.68
N VAL A 169 5.14 -2.51 -5.73
CA VAL A 169 5.71 -1.70 -4.64
C VAL A 169 7.19 -1.47 -4.93
N TYR A 170 7.57 -0.19 -4.94
CA TYR A 170 8.90 0.27 -5.35
C TYR A 170 9.73 0.67 -4.13
N TYR A 171 11.05 0.57 -4.26
CA TYR A 171 11.96 1.08 -3.24
C TYR A 171 11.76 2.59 -3.04
N LYS A 172 11.85 3.01 -1.78
CA LYS A 172 11.94 4.41 -1.38
C LYS A 172 12.67 4.55 -0.05
N SER A 173 13.32 5.68 0.09
CA SER A 173 14.09 6.12 1.25
C SER A 173 13.30 7.03 2.20
N PHE A 174 12.16 7.56 1.75
CA PHE A 174 11.26 8.37 2.58
C PHE A 174 9.80 7.96 2.40
N PHE A 175 8.97 8.39 3.36
CA PHE A 175 7.53 8.18 3.36
C PHE A 175 6.84 9.54 3.43
N PRO A 176 6.08 9.95 2.40
CA PRO A 176 5.39 11.23 2.45
C PRO A 176 4.35 11.22 3.57
N ARG A 177 4.06 12.40 4.12
CA ARG A 177 2.96 12.60 5.05
C ARG A 177 1.67 12.10 4.42
N ARG A 178 0.98 11.21 5.15
CA ARG A 178 -0.31 10.67 4.72
C ARG A 178 -1.31 11.84 4.56
N PRO A 179 -1.92 12.00 3.38
CA PRO A 179 -2.90 13.07 3.16
C PRO A 179 -4.19 12.79 3.93
N TRP A 180 -4.90 13.86 4.28
CA TRP A 180 -6.23 13.75 4.87
C TRP A 180 -7.25 13.64 3.75
N VAL A 181 -7.71 12.42 3.48
CA VAL A 181 -8.69 12.12 2.42
C VAL A 181 -9.79 11.22 2.94
N GLU A 182 -11.00 11.44 2.42
CA GLU A 182 -12.14 10.57 2.67
C GLU A 182 -12.07 9.31 1.81
N PHE A 183 -12.71 8.24 2.29
CA PHE A 183 -12.87 7.04 1.49
C PHE A 183 -13.93 7.27 0.41
N VAL A 184 -13.58 6.96 -0.84
CA VAL A 184 -14.52 7.03 -1.96
C VAL A 184 -15.11 5.67 -2.28
N ALA A 185 -16.36 5.70 -2.75
CA ALA A 185 -17.19 4.53 -2.99
C ALA A 185 -17.21 4.06 -4.45
N ASP A 186 -16.80 4.92 -5.39
CA ASP A 186 -16.63 4.63 -6.82
C ASP A 186 -17.86 4.06 -7.51
N GLU A 187 -19.06 4.39 -7.03
CA GLU A 187 -20.34 3.82 -7.49
C GLU A 187 -20.44 2.28 -7.32
N LEU A 188 -19.41 1.66 -6.75
CA LEU A 188 -19.34 0.23 -6.41
C LEU A 188 -19.88 -0.06 -5.01
N PHE A 189 -19.91 0.96 -4.15
CA PHE A 189 -20.50 0.94 -2.82
C PHE A 189 -21.61 1.97 -2.72
N SER A 190 -22.79 1.56 -2.24
CA SER A 190 -23.83 2.49 -1.85
C SER A 190 -23.42 3.27 -0.59
N PRO A 191 -24.00 4.47 -0.35
CA PRO A 191 -23.81 5.18 0.92
C PRO A 191 -24.16 4.33 2.15
N ARG A 192 -25.16 3.45 2.04
CA ARG A 192 -25.53 2.50 3.09
C ARG A 192 -24.43 1.46 3.37
N GLU A 193 -23.80 0.92 2.33
CA GLU A 193 -22.68 -0.01 2.49
C GLU A 193 -21.43 0.70 3.02
N ALA A 194 -21.15 1.92 2.57
CA ALA A 194 -20.05 2.73 3.11
C ALA A 194 -20.22 3.01 4.62
N THR A 195 -21.43 3.39 5.04
CA THR A 195 -21.74 3.64 6.46
C THR A 195 -21.74 2.37 7.31
N ALA A 196 -21.75 1.16 6.74
CA ALA A 196 -21.62 -0.08 7.51
C ALA A 196 -20.30 -0.17 8.29
N TYR A 197 -19.25 0.54 7.84
CA TYR A 197 -17.97 0.63 8.52
C TYR A 197 -17.95 1.61 9.71
N LEU A 198 -19.06 2.29 10.02
CA LEU A 198 -19.16 3.15 11.21
C LEU A 198 -19.27 2.30 12.48
N LYS A 199 -18.56 2.70 13.54
CA LYS A 199 -18.48 1.96 14.83
C LYS A 199 -19.86 1.57 15.37
N SER A 200 -20.82 2.49 15.32
CA SER A 200 -22.20 2.25 15.76
C SER A 200 -22.90 1.20 14.90
N ASN A 201 -22.72 1.25 13.58
CA ASN A 201 -23.37 0.33 12.65
C ASN A 201 -22.79 -1.07 12.76
N ILE A 202 -21.47 -1.19 12.96
CA ILE A 202 -20.82 -2.47 13.25
C ILE A 202 -21.37 -3.06 14.56
N TYR A 203 -21.50 -2.25 15.61
CA TYR A 203 -22.10 -2.68 16.88
C TYR A 203 -23.54 -3.18 16.71
N HIS A 204 -24.37 -2.45 15.96
CA HIS A 204 -25.75 -2.87 15.69
C HIS A 204 -25.82 -4.13 14.83
N ALA A 205 -24.95 -4.27 13.83
CA ALA A 205 -24.84 -5.51 13.04
C ALA A 205 -24.47 -6.71 13.92
N PHE A 206 -23.53 -6.53 14.84
CA PHE A 206 -23.12 -7.60 15.76
C PHE A 206 -24.22 -7.95 16.76
N ASN A 207 -24.96 -6.99 17.31
CA ASN A 207 -26.12 -7.30 18.15
C ASN A 207 -27.20 -8.05 17.37
N TYR A 208 -27.43 -7.69 16.11
CA TYR A 208 -28.40 -8.38 15.27
C TYR A 208 -27.98 -9.83 14.98
N ILE A 209 -26.69 -10.07 14.69
CA ILE A 209 -26.18 -11.40 14.33
C ILE A 209 -26.01 -12.30 15.57
N TYR A 210 -25.41 -11.76 16.64
CA TYR A 210 -24.96 -12.55 17.79
C TYR A 210 -25.87 -12.42 19.01
N GLY A 211 -26.90 -11.57 18.94
CA GLY A 211 -27.81 -11.28 20.04
C GLY A 211 -27.39 -10.07 20.87
N ASP A 212 -28.38 -9.48 21.54
CA ASP A 212 -28.16 -8.38 22.48
C ASP A 212 -27.23 -8.81 23.62
N GLY A 213 -26.30 -7.94 23.98
CA GLY A 213 -25.30 -8.23 25.02
C GLY A 213 -24.11 -9.08 24.56
N GLN A 214 -23.90 -9.26 23.25
CA GLN A 214 -22.67 -9.85 22.72
C GLN A 214 -21.41 -9.18 23.33
N THR A 215 -20.35 -9.96 23.54
CA THR A 215 -19.14 -9.53 24.25
C THR A 215 -18.00 -9.11 23.33
N TYR A 216 -18.18 -9.23 22.02
CA TYR A 216 -17.18 -8.88 21.00
C TYR A 216 -16.96 -7.36 20.92
N LEU A 217 -18.03 -6.58 21.02
CA LEU A 217 -18.03 -5.13 20.95
C LEU A 217 -18.73 -4.59 22.20
N THR A 218 -17.96 -4.02 23.14
CA THR A 218 -18.48 -3.57 24.43
C THR A 218 -19.40 -2.35 24.35
N SER A 219 -19.32 -1.56 23.27
CA SER A 219 -20.21 -0.42 23.04
C SER A 219 -20.18 0.05 21.57
N ALA A 220 -21.21 0.80 21.16
CA ALA A 220 -21.29 1.47 19.85
C ALA A 220 -20.19 2.52 19.58
N ARG A 221 -19.39 2.88 20.59
CA ARG A 221 -18.25 3.81 20.46
C ARG A 221 -16.91 3.08 20.25
N SER A 222 -16.90 1.76 20.42
CA SER A 222 -15.69 0.93 20.37
C SER A 222 -15.19 0.82 18.93
N LEU A 223 -13.93 1.17 18.68
CA LEU A 223 -13.29 0.97 17.39
C LEU A 223 -12.58 -0.38 17.39
N VAL A 224 -13.29 -1.43 17.03
CA VAL A 224 -12.76 -2.81 17.02
C VAL A 224 -12.44 -3.28 15.62
N ILE A 225 -13.25 -2.91 14.62
CA ILE A 225 -13.02 -3.24 13.22
C ILE A 225 -12.78 -1.95 12.44
N ASN A 226 -11.73 -1.97 11.61
CA ASN A 226 -11.31 -0.89 10.73
C ASN A 226 -11.54 -1.26 9.26
N ARG A 227 -11.39 -0.26 8.40
CA ARG A 227 -11.16 -0.41 6.96
C ARG A 227 -9.69 -0.84 6.73
N GLY A 228 -9.42 -2.14 6.82
CA GLY A 228 -8.07 -2.70 6.62
C GLY A 228 -7.69 -2.65 5.14
N HIS A 229 -6.62 -1.93 4.81
CA HIS A 229 -6.19 -1.75 3.42
C HIS A 229 -5.57 -3.04 2.85
N LEU A 230 -5.88 -3.38 1.60
CA LEU A 230 -5.24 -4.48 0.88
C LEU A 230 -3.98 -4.01 0.12
N VAL A 231 -4.08 -2.86 -0.57
CA VAL A 231 -2.92 -2.08 -0.99
C VAL A 231 -2.71 -0.96 0.02
N ALA A 232 -1.58 -0.99 0.73
CA ALA A 232 -1.34 -0.04 1.80
C ALA A 232 -1.02 1.34 1.22
N SER A 233 -1.54 2.40 1.84
CA SER A 233 -1.23 3.77 1.42
C SER A 233 0.26 4.05 1.48
N ALA A 234 0.94 3.46 2.47
CA ALA A 234 2.39 3.57 2.67
C ALA A 234 3.23 2.78 1.64
N ASP A 235 2.63 2.10 0.66
CA ASP A 235 3.35 1.45 -0.44
C ASP A 235 3.73 2.47 -1.53
N PHE A 236 2.97 3.56 -1.68
CA PHE A 236 3.20 4.57 -2.72
C PHE A 236 4.15 5.69 -2.30
N LEU A 237 4.84 6.27 -3.29
CA LEU A 237 5.78 7.38 -3.08
C LEU A 237 5.10 8.75 -3.16
N PHE A 238 4.14 8.93 -4.08
CA PHE A 238 3.53 10.23 -4.38
C PHE A 238 2.18 10.43 -3.69
N VAL A 239 1.87 11.64 -3.24
CA VAL A 239 0.67 11.95 -2.41
C VAL A 239 -0.65 11.61 -3.12
N ASP A 240 -0.74 11.83 -4.43
CA ASP A 240 -1.88 11.46 -5.26
C ASP A 240 -2.08 9.93 -5.28
N GLN A 241 -0.99 9.19 -5.40
CA GLN A 241 -0.98 7.73 -5.40
C GLN A 241 -1.30 7.17 -4.00
N VAL A 242 -0.80 7.79 -2.93
CA VAL A 242 -1.17 7.46 -1.54
C VAL A 242 -2.67 7.68 -1.33
N SER A 243 -3.23 8.79 -1.83
CA SER A 243 -4.66 9.10 -1.73
C SER A 243 -5.52 8.09 -2.49
N SER A 244 -5.00 7.54 -3.59
CA SER A 244 -5.71 6.57 -4.44
C SER A 244 -6.09 5.26 -3.73
N THR A 245 -5.47 4.93 -2.59
CA THR A 245 -5.73 3.68 -1.85
C THR A 245 -6.94 3.77 -0.93
N PHE A 246 -7.47 4.96 -0.68
CA PHE A 246 -8.59 5.21 0.22
C PHE A 246 -9.92 4.98 -0.51
N ARG A 247 -10.16 3.73 -0.87
CA ARG A 247 -11.34 3.31 -1.63
C ARG A 247 -11.98 2.10 -0.96
N TYR A 248 -13.31 2.03 -0.95
CA TYR A 248 -14.00 0.87 -0.39
C TYR A 248 -13.69 -0.43 -1.17
N LEU A 249 -13.36 -0.32 -2.45
CA LEU A 249 -12.86 -1.44 -3.25
C LEU A 249 -11.46 -1.91 -2.84
N ASN A 250 -10.73 -1.20 -1.98
CA ASN A 250 -9.38 -1.59 -1.55
C ASN A 250 -9.30 -1.96 -0.06
N VAL A 251 -10.44 -2.26 0.58
CA VAL A 251 -10.46 -2.58 2.01
C VAL A 251 -11.31 -3.80 2.35
N VAL A 252 -10.94 -4.44 3.45
CA VAL A 252 -11.73 -5.49 4.11
C VAL A 252 -12.00 -5.09 5.56
N PRO A 253 -13.07 -5.61 6.19
CA PRO A 253 -13.23 -5.51 7.64
C PRO A 253 -12.08 -6.23 8.35
N GLN A 254 -11.24 -5.49 9.06
CA GLN A 254 -10.11 -6.06 9.78
C GLN A 254 -10.12 -5.61 11.24
N PHE A 255 -9.86 -6.51 12.18
CA PHE A 255 -9.73 -6.12 13.58
C PHE A 255 -8.60 -5.12 13.74
N LYS A 256 -8.88 -4.00 14.40
CA LYS A 256 -7.96 -2.87 14.53
C LYS A 256 -6.63 -3.27 15.15
N SER A 257 -6.66 -4.07 16.21
CA SER A 257 -5.42 -4.51 16.88
C SER A 257 -4.55 -5.40 16.00
N ILE A 258 -5.17 -6.16 15.08
CA ILE A 258 -4.48 -7.00 14.10
C ILE A 258 -3.90 -6.15 12.97
N ASN A 259 -4.71 -5.21 12.44
CA ASN A 259 -4.28 -4.22 11.45
C ASN A 259 -3.07 -3.42 11.94
N ASP A 260 -3.09 -2.97 13.19
CA ASP A 260 -2.02 -2.18 13.80
C ASP A 260 -0.89 -3.05 14.42
N GLY A 261 -1.11 -4.36 14.48
CA GLY A 261 -0.24 -5.36 15.10
C GLY A 261 0.66 -6.04 14.07
N ASN A 262 0.48 -7.35 13.89
CA ASN A 262 1.31 -8.12 12.96
C ASN A 262 1.14 -7.68 11.51
N TRP A 263 -0.05 -7.23 11.11
CA TRP A 263 -0.30 -6.82 9.73
C TRP A 263 0.57 -5.63 9.31
N GLU A 264 0.61 -4.58 10.13
CA GLU A 264 1.45 -3.40 9.89
C GLU A 264 2.94 -3.75 9.92
N LYS A 265 3.38 -4.65 10.83
CA LYS A 265 4.78 -5.12 10.89
C LYS A 265 5.20 -5.83 9.61
N ILE A 266 4.35 -6.70 9.07
CA ILE A 266 4.58 -7.41 7.81
C ILE A 266 4.70 -6.40 6.68
N GLU A 267 3.77 -5.47 6.58
CA GLU A 267 3.79 -4.43 5.55
C GLU A 267 5.05 -3.57 5.60
N ARG A 268 5.47 -3.15 6.81
CA ARG A 268 6.70 -2.38 7.01
C ARG A 268 7.93 -3.18 6.61
N TRP A 269 7.99 -4.45 7.00
CA TRP A 269 9.11 -5.31 6.68
C TRP A 269 9.23 -5.55 5.18
N VAL A 270 8.12 -5.86 4.49
CA VAL A 270 8.11 -6.04 3.02
C VAL A 270 8.69 -4.80 2.36
N ARG A 271 8.26 -3.60 2.76
CA ARG A 271 8.79 -2.34 2.21
C ARG A 271 10.28 -2.14 2.45
N SER A 272 10.80 -2.57 3.61
CA SER A 272 12.21 -2.40 3.96
C SER A 272 13.19 -3.27 3.16
N ILE A 273 12.70 -4.34 2.52
CA ILE A 273 13.54 -5.30 1.80
C ILE A 273 13.41 -5.20 0.27
N ILE A 274 12.64 -4.23 -0.25
CA ILE A 274 12.50 -4.04 -1.69
C ILE A 274 13.83 -3.55 -2.26
N PRO A 275 14.39 -4.20 -3.29
CA PRO A 275 15.63 -3.75 -3.90
C PRO A 275 15.41 -2.48 -4.73
N GLN A 276 16.46 -1.66 -4.87
CA GLN A 276 16.39 -0.44 -5.68
C GLN A 276 16.18 -0.72 -7.18
N SER A 277 16.58 -1.90 -7.65
CA SER A 277 16.60 -2.25 -9.07
C SER A 277 15.26 -2.77 -9.63
N THR A 278 14.41 -3.35 -8.78
CA THR A 278 13.13 -3.94 -9.22
C THR A 278 12.08 -3.82 -8.12
N PRO A 279 10.82 -3.49 -8.46
CA PRO A 279 9.75 -3.55 -7.49
C PRO A 279 9.39 -5.00 -7.16
N PHE A 280 8.64 -5.17 -6.06
CA PHE A 280 7.91 -6.40 -5.77
C PHE A 280 6.45 -6.26 -6.21
N ARG A 281 5.89 -7.35 -6.72
CA ARG A 281 4.45 -7.48 -6.95
C ARG A 281 3.80 -8.06 -5.71
N VAL A 282 2.86 -7.32 -5.12
CA VAL A 282 2.19 -7.68 -3.87
C VAL A 282 0.71 -7.88 -4.15
N LYS A 283 0.20 -9.07 -3.84
CA LYS A 283 -1.21 -9.44 -3.91
C LYS A 283 -1.73 -9.70 -2.50
N THR A 284 -2.79 -9.01 -2.10
CA THR A 284 -3.33 -9.06 -0.75
C THR A 284 -4.83 -9.30 -0.81
N GLY A 285 -5.38 -10.19 0.03
CA GLY A 285 -6.81 -10.49 0.01
C GLY A 285 -7.33 -11.15 1.28
N GLY A 286 -8.60 -11.51 1.27
CA GLY A 286 -9.31 -12.16 2.38
C GLY A 286 -9.86 -13.54 2.01
N ILE A 287 -9.63 -14.53 2.88
CA ILE A 287 -10.07 -15.92 2.74
C ILE A 287 -11.09 -16.25 3.83
N GLY A 288 -12.11 -17.02 3.46
CA GLY A 288 -13.19 -17.42 4.38
C GLY A 288 -14.07 -16.26 4.83
N ILE A 289 -14.97 -16.56 5.75
CA ILE A 289 -15.81 -15.60 6.47
C ILE A 289 -15.72 -15.98 7.94
N LEU A 290 -15.37 -15.01 8.79
CA LEU A 290 -15.18 -15.26 10.21
C LEU A 290 -16.46 -15.81 10.85
N MET A 291 -16.31 -16.88 11.62
CA MET A 291 -17.38 -17.47 12.43
C MET A 291 -17.19 -17.09 13.89
N LEU A 292 -18.26 -16.59 14.53
CA LEU A 292 -18.28 -16.28 15.97
C LEU A 292 -19.54 -16.87 16.61
N ALA A 293 -19.47 -17.28 17.87
CA ALA A 293 -20.63 -17.81 18.58
C ALA A 293 -21.61 -16.68 18.95
N ASP A 294 -22.90 -16.90 18.75
CA ASP A 294 -23.94 -16.04 19.30
C ASP A 294 -24.08 -16.24 20.83
N THR A 295 -24.94 -15.46 21.47
CA THR A 295 -25.21 -15.55 22.92
C THR A 295 -25.78 -16.90 23.38
N ARG A 296 -26.21 -17.76 22.44
CA ARG A 296 -26.68 -19.13 22.69
C ARG A 296 -25.60 -20.19 22.38
N GLY A 297 -24.40 -19.77 21.98
CA GLY A 297 -23.30 -20.65 21.61
C GLY A 297 -23.34 -21.18 20.18
N VAL A 298 -24.24 -20.69 19.32
CA VAL A 298 -24.36 -21.11 17.92
C VAL A 298 -23.47 -20.24 17.05
N PHE A 299 -22.57 -20.86 16.28
CA PHE A 299 -21.67 -20.13 15.38
C PHE A 299 -22.42 -19.49 14.20
N GLN A 300 -22.21 -18.18 14.01
CA GLN A 300 -22.76 -17.37 12.94
C GLN A 300 -21.64 -16.67 12.17
N GLN A 301 -21.88 -16.38 10.90
CA GLN A 301 -20.95 -15.65 10.03
C GLN A 301 -20.96 -14.14 10.34
N ALA A 302 -19.78 -13.53 10.32
CA ALA A 302 -19.60 -12.11 10.57
C ALA A 302 -19.77 -11.26 9.30
N TYR A 303 -20.72 -10.32 9.35
CA TYR A 303 -20.99 -9.34 8.29
C TYR A 303 -21.14 -7.94 8.88
N LEU A 304 -20.81 -6.91 8.09
CA LEU A 304 -21.07 -5.52 8.49
C LEU A 304 -22.44 -5.00 8.01
N ALA A 305 -23.06 -5.62 7.00
CA ALA A 305 -24.34 -5.17 6.47
C ALA A 305 -25.20 -6.31 5.91
N GLY A 306 -26.09 -6.88 6.75
CA GLY A 306 -26.92 -8.02 6.33
C GLY A 306 -26.05 -9.22 5.96
N SER A 307 -26.13 -9.68 4.71
CA SER A 307 -25.24 -10.71 4.14
C SER A 307 -24.12 -10.13 3.27
N LYS A 308 -23.91 -8.81 3.30
CA LYS A 308 -22.85 -8.10 2.57
C LYS A 308 -21.73 -7.64 3.48
N ILE A 309 -20.58 -7.36 2.87
CA ILE A 309 -19.36 -6.93 3.55
C ILE A 309 -18.95 -7.97 4.60
N PRO A 310 -18.62 -9.20 4.17
CA PRO A 310 -18.17 -10.25 5.08
C PRO A 310 -16.86 -9.84 5.74
N VAL A 311 -16.74 -10.15 7.04
CA VAL A 311 -15.45 -10.06 7.74
C VAL A 311 -14.63 -11.30 7.34
N PRO A 312 -13.50 -11.16 6.62
CA PRO A 312 -12.70 -12.33 6.24
C PRO A 312 -12.17 -13.01 7.50
N GLU A 313 -12.16 -14.34 7.49
CA GLU A 313 -11.58 -15.14 8.58
C GLU A 313 -10.05 -15.02 8.59
N TRP A 314 -9.46 -15.01 7.39
CA TRP A 314 -8.03 -14.90 7.18
C TRP A 314 -7.73 -13.76 6.22
N THR A 315 -6.64 -13.06 6.46
CA THR A 315 -6.05 -12.12 5.50
C THR A 315 -4.70 -12.66 5.05
N TYR A 316 -4.39 -12.52 3.77
CA TYR A 316 -3.14 -13.00 3.21
C TYR A 316 -2.40 -11.91 2.44
N LYS A 317 -1.08 -12.03 2.36
CA LYS A 317 -0.21 -11.20 1.53
C LYS A 317 0.82 -12.07 0.82
N VAL A 318 0.76 -12.12 -0.50
CA VAL A 318 1.69 -12.83 -1.38
C VAL A 318 2.64 -11.79 -1.99
N VAL A 319 3.94 -12.00 -1.84
CA VAL A 319 5.00 -11.12 -2.35
C VAL A 319 5.80 -11.88 -3.40
N ARG A 320 5.97 -11.27 -4.58
CA ARG A 320 6.67 -11.85 -5.73
C ARG A 320 7.61 -10.85 -6.39
N GLU A 321 8.58 -11.37 -7.12
CA GLU A 321 9.22 -10.58 -8.17
C GLU A 321 8.23 -10.32 -9.31
N VAL A 322 8.40 -9.21 -10.05
CA VAL A 322 7.58 -8.93 -11.24
C VAL A 322 7.68 -10.05 -12.28
N GLY A 323 8.82 -10.74 -12.35
CA GLY A 323 9.02 -11.94 -13.18
C GLY A 323 8.27 -13.20 -12.71
N GLY A 324 7.50 -13.13 -11.62
CA GLY A 324 6.58 -14.17 -11.18
C GLY A 324 7.11 -15.08 -10.06
N ARG A 325 8.40 -15.02 -9.74
CA ARG A 325 9.01 -15.82 -8.66
C ARG A 325 8.41 -15.45 -7.31
N GLY A 326 7.83 -16.44 -6.62
CA GLY A 326 7.32 -16.29 -5.26
C GLY A 326 8.44 -16.04 -4.26
N LEU A 327 8.28 -15.02 -3.40
CA LEU A 327 9.26 -14.62 -2.39
C LEU A 327 8.78 -14.92 -0.98
N TYR A 328 7.58 -14.44 -0.62
CA TYR A 328 7.03 -14.58 0.73
C TYR A 328 5.52 -14.70 0.68
N VAL A 329 4.95 -15.45 1.61
CA VAL A 329 3.51 -15.49 1.85
C VAL A 329 3.25 -15.38 3.34
N PHE A 330 2.37 -14.45 3.70
CA PHE A 330 1.89 -14.26 5.07
C PHE A 330 0.41 -14.54 5.12
N LEU A 331 -0.02 -15.25 6.16
CA LEU A 331 -1.40 -15.58 6.44
C LEU A 331 -1.73 -15.21 7.89
N THR A 332 -2.60 -14.25 8.09
CA THR A 332 -2.97 -13.72 9.42
C THR A 332 -4.43 -13.99 9.72
N TYR A 333 -4.70 -14.66 10.83
CA TYR A 333 -6.03 -14.94 11.33
C TYR A 333 -6.66 -13.64 11.84
N ASN A 334 -7.82 -13.27 11.28
CA ASN A 334 -8.48 -11.98 11.52
C ASN A 334 -9.53 -12.10 12.64
N CYS A 335 -9.11 -12.53 13.83
CA CYS A 335 -9.99 -12.62 14.99
C CYS A 335 -9.20 -12.44 16.30
N THR A 336 -9.68 -11.54 17.16
CA THR A 336 -9.08 -11.25 18.47
C THR A 336 -9.69 -12.04 19.61
N PHE A 337 -10.76 -12.80 19.35
CA PHE A 337 -11.56 -13.48 20.38
C PHE A 337 -11.16 -14.94 20.58
N GLN A 338 -10.58 -15.56 19.55
CA GLN A 338 -10.00 -16.89 19.67
C GLN A 338 -8.68 -16.80 20.44
N ARG A 339 -8.64 -17.33 21.66
CA ARG A 339 -7.44 -17.25 22.52
C ARG A 339 -6.33 -18.20 22.10
N GLU A 340 -6.70 -19.32 21.51
CA GLU A 340 -5.77 -20.34 21.04
C GLU A 340 -5.32 -20.06 19.62
N ARG A 341 -4.07 -20.40 19.30
CA ARG A 341 -3.56 -20.29 17.94
C ARG A 341 -4.36 -21.23 17.03
N PRO A 342 -5.01 -20.75 15.97
CA PRO A 342 -5.83 -21.58 15.10
C PRO A 342 -4.97 -22.58 14.32
N GLN A 343 -5.60 -23.65 13.84
CA GLN A 343 -4.98 -24.49 12.82
C GLN A 343 -4.83 -23.67 11.53
N VAL A 344 -3.66 -23.77 10.90
CA VAL A 344 -3.40 -23.08 9.65
C VAL A 344 -4.20 -23.71 8.52
N LEU A 345 -4.60 -22.91 7.53
CA LEU A 345 -5.28 -23.42 6.34
C LEU A 345 -4.40 -24.42 5.57
N ASN A 346 -5.01 -25.46 5.01
CA ASN A 346 -4.33 -26.50 4.22
C ASN A 346 -3.59 -25.97 2.98
N ILE A 347 -3.94 -24.78 2.50
CA ILE A 347 -3.26 -24.08 1.40
C ILE A 347 -1.90 -23.50 1.81
N CYS A 348 -1.59 -23.48 3.10
CA CYS A 348 -0.35 -22.94 3.66
C CYS A 348 0.52 -24.08 4.17
N SER A 349 1.62 -24.34 3.47
CA SER A 349 2.72 -25.16 4.00
C SER A 349 3.62 -24.29 4.88
N PRO A 350 3.58 -24.41 6.22
CA PRO A 350 4.21 -23.43 7.10
C PRO A 350 5.74 -23.48 7.01
N VAL A 351 6.34 -22.30 6.99
CA VAL A 351 7.79 -22.07 7.06
C VAL A 351 8.11 -21.04 8.15
N SER A 352 9.37 -20.94 8.54
CA SER A 352 9.82 -19.89 9.47
C SER A 352 9.57 -18.50 8.88
N CYS A 353 9.01 -17.61 9.70
CA CYS A 353 8.82 -16.22 9.30
C CYS A 353 10.16 -15.47 9.23
N PRO A 354 10.36 -14.59 8.23
CA PRO A 354 11.60 -13.83 8.06
C PRO A 354 11.71 -12.63 9.02
N LEU A 355 10.72 -12.45 9.89
CA LEU A 355 10.64 -11.41 10.92
C LEU A 355 10.00 -11.98 12.18
N SER A 356 10.30 -11.36 13.33
CA SER A 356 9.66 -11.70 14.61
C SER A 356 8.24 -11.13 14.66
N LEU A 357 7.26 -11.99 14.89
CA LEU A 357 5.84 -11.64 14.99
C LEU A 357 5.30 -12.17 16.33
N PRO A 358 4.73 -11.31 17.20
CA PRO A 358 3.99 -11.76 18.37
C PRO A 358 2.96 -12.84 18.04
N ASN A 359 2.94 -13.87 18.88
CA ASN A 359 2.03 -15.00 18.75
C ASN A 359 0.83 -14.81 19.68
N THR A 360 0.04 -13.78 19.46
CA THR A 360 -1.12 -13.44 20.31
C THR A 360 -2.38 -13.19 19.47
N PRO A 361 -3.58 -13.40 20.04
CA PRO A 361 -4.83 -13.00 19.38
C PRO A 361 -4.93 -11.50 19.13
N HIS A 362 -4.37 -10.69 20.04
CA HIS A 362 -4.41 -9.23 19.95
C HIS A 362 -3.66 -8.72 18.72
N ASP A 363 -2.42 -9.20 18.51
CA ASP A 363 -1.60 -8.85 17.35
C ASP A 363 -2.05 -9.56 16.07
N GLY A 364 -2.83 -10.64 16.21
CA GLY A 364 -3.31 -11.52 15.14
C GLY A 364 -2.34 -12.66 14.87
N PHE A 365 -2.78 -13.90 15.06
CA PHE A 365 -1.96 -15.06 14.79
C PHE A 365 -1.54 -15.11 13.31
N THR A 366 -0.23 -15.08 13.05
CA THR A 366 0.32 -15.08 11.70
C THR A 366 1.17 -16.31 11.44
N PHE A 367 1.03 -16.85 10.23
CA PHE A 367 1.81 -17.93 9.65
C PHE A 367 2.54 -17.40 8.42
N CYS A 368 3.75 -17.91 8.19
CA CYS A 368 4.45 -17.73 6.92
C CYS A 368 4.37 -19.04 6.15
N CYS A 369 4.06 -18.96 4.86
CA CYS A 369 3.81 -20.12 4.02
C CYS A 369 4.86 -20.21 2.91
N ASP A 370 5.16 -21.42 2.45
CA ASP A 370 6.01 -21.62 1.27
C ASP A 370 5.36 -20.96 0.04
N PRO A 371 6.00 -19.92 -0.54
CA PRO A 371 5.45 -19.20 -1.69
C PRO A 371 5.34 -20.05 -2.96
N LYS A 372 6.02 -21.20 -3.03
CA LYS A 372 5.95 -22.12 -4.18
C LYS A 372 4.69 -22.99 -4.14
N GLN A 373 4.10 -23.20 -2.97
CA GLN A 373 2.96 -24.10 -2.77
C GLN A 373 1.65 -23.35 -2.51
N PHE A 374 1.72 -22.06 -2.18
CA PHE A 374 0.52 -21.26 -1.92
C PHE A 374 -0.22 -20.92 -3.23
N PRO A 375 -1.54 -21.19 -3.33
CA PRO A 375 -2.34 -20.89 -4.51
C PRO A 375 -2.49 -19.39 -4.73
N LEU A 376 -2.61 -18.99 -6.00
CA LEU A 376 -2.62 -17.60 -6.45
C LEU A 376 -3.99 -16.96 -6.51
#